data_AF-E6KT85-F1
#
_entry.id   AF-E6KT85-F1
#
_cell.length_a   1.000
_cell.length_b   1.000
_cell.length_c   1.000
_cell.angle_alpha   90.00
_cell.angle_beta   90.00
_cell.angle_gamma   90.00
#
_symmetry.space_group_name_H-M   'P 1'
#
loop_
_entity.id
_entity.type
_entity.pdbx_description
1 polymer ?
#
loop_
_entity_poly.entity_id
_entity_poly.type
_entity_poly.pdbx_seq_one_letter_code
_entity_poly.pdbx_strand_id
1 'polypeptide(L)'
;MTRDRKLATTEEASASFPLISTATVPTARPTRYGKQLVTHMAHKITGAWDEASSTGYLLFDREGPAVGRVDVSCSPDSLLLRLASTSERAQHLEHVVGIHLARFGARDSLAVSWQRIDGGEGTHQGPLTLEEVEAHARARKAARRAPDGMPERSAGSESN
;
A
#
# COMPACT_ATOMS: atom_id res chain seq x y z
N MET A 1 -10.57 -40.43 10.12
CA MET A 1 -11.59 -39.37 10.23
C MET A 1 -10.98 -38.26 11.07
N THR A 2 -10.78 -37.00 10.69
CA THR A 2 -11.12 -36.20 9.51
C THR A 2 -10.36 -34.87 9.71
N ARG A 3 -9.65 -34.41 8.66
CA ARG A 3 -9.10 -33.06 8.43
C ARG A 3 -7.82 -32.64 9.20
N ASP A 4 -6.68 -32.99 8.60
CA ASP A 4 -5.54 -32.08 8.48
C ASP A 4 -5.98 -30.80 7.77
N ARG A 5 -6.42 -29.82 8.56
CA ARG A 5 -6.68 -28.47 8.07
C ARG A 5 -5.34 -27.79 7.92
N LYS A 6 -4.79 -27.84 6.72
CA LYS A 6 -3.57 -27.16 6.28
C LYS A 6 -3.67 -25.64 6.54
N LEU A 7 -3.37 -25.22 7.75
CA LEU A 7 -3.20 -23.81 8.18
C LEU A 7 -1.74 -23.34 8.00
N ALA A 8 -0.87 -24.19 7.45
CA ALA A 8 0.58 -23.98 7.38
C ALA A 8 1.04 -22.78 6.55
N THR A 9 0.18 -22.12 5.76
CA THR A 9 0.62 -20.99 4.93
C THR A 9 0.75 -19.67 5.71
N THR A 10 0.15 -19.55 6.90
CA THR A 10 0.26 -18.32 7.72
C THR A 10 1.43 -18.39 8.72
N GLU A 11 1.83 -19.59 9.13
CA GLU A 11 2.82 -19.79 10.20
C GLU A 11 4.28 -19.66 9.71
N GLU A 12 4.60 -20.14 8.49
CA GLU A 12 5.94 -19.99 7.90
C GLU A 12 6.28 -18.52 7.57
N ALA A 13 5.29 -17.73 7.15
CA ALA A 13 5.48 -16.29 6.96
C ALA A 13 5.80 -15.58 8.29
N SER A 14 5.27 -16.08 9.42
CA SER A 14 5.51 -15.51 10.75
C SER A 14 6.95 -15.71 11.24
N ALA A 15 7.67 -16.72 10.73
CA ALA A 15 9.07 -16.94 11.09
C ALA A 15 10.04 -15.98 10.36
N SER A 16 9.69 -15.51 9.16
CA SER A 16 10.50 -14.54 8.40
C SER A 16 10.08 -13.08 8.61
N PHE A 17 8.85 -12.85 9.09
CA PHE A 17 8.28 -11.51 9.30
C PHE A 17 7.78 -11.36 10.74
N PRO A 18 8.69 -11.04 11.69
CA PRO A 18 8.35 -11.00 13.11
C PRO A 18 7.39 -9.84 13.47
N LEU A 19 7.31 -8.80 12.63
CA LEU A 19 6.43 -7.67 12.87
C LEU A 19 5.10 -7.85 12.14
N ILE A 20 4.01 -7.82 12.92
CA ILE A 20 2.65 -7.81 12.39
C ILE A 20 2.01 -6.45 12.69
N SER A 21 1.40 -5.88 11.67
CA SER A 21 0.65 -4.63 11.74
C SER A 21 -0.74 -4.83 11.13
N THR A 22 -1.78 -4.36 11.79
CA THR A 22 -3.16 -4.49 11.32
C THR A 22 -3.78 -3.12 11.12
N ALA A 23 -4.63 -2.97 10.12
CA ALA A 23 -5.42 -1.77 9.93
C ALA A 23 -6.87 -2.14 9.66
N THR A 24 -7.78 -1.45 10.36
CA THR A 24 -9.23 -1.56 10.15
C THR A 24 -9.70 -0.26 9.55
N VAL A 25 -10.24 -0.33 8.33
CA VAL A 25 -10.67 0.84 7.56
C VAL A 25 -12.19 0.80 7.45
N PRO A 26 -12.92 1.67 8.17
CA PRO A 26 -14.37 1.76 8.07
C PRO A 26 -14.78 2.13 6.65
N THR A 27 -15.63 1.33 6.01
CA THR A 27 -16.12 1.59 4.66
C THR A 27 -17.37 0.77 4.37
N ALA A 28 -18.34 1.39 3.68
CA ALA A 28 -19.52 0.68 3.19
C ALA A 28 -19.23 -0.18 1.94
N ARG A 29 -18.01 -0.12 1.39
CA ARG A 29 -17.63 -0.82 0.13
C ARG A 29 -16.30 -1.56 0.24
N PRO A 30 -16.13 -2.46 1.22
CA PRO A 30 -14.84 -3.10 1.50
C PRO A 30 -14.36 -3.95 0.31
N THR A 31 -15.23 -4.77 -0.29
CA THR A 31 -14.89 -5.62 -1.46
C THR A 31 -14.36 -4.80 -2.63
N ARG A 32 -14.98 -3.65 -2.91
CA ARG A 32 -14.56 -2.75 -3.99
C ARG A 32 -13.13 -2.24 -3.76
N TYR A 33 -12.88 -1.74 -2.56
CA TYR A 33 -11.58 -1.15 -2.21
C TYR A 33 -10.48 -2.21 -2.07
N GLY A 34 -10.80 -3.36 -1.48
CA GLY A 34 -9.88 -4.51 -1.38
C GLY A 34 -9.45 -5.02 -2.76
N LYS A 35 -10.41 -5.26 -3.66
CA LYS A 35 -10.10 -5.64 -5.05
C LYS A 35 -9.26 -4.59 -5.75
N GLN A 36 -9.63 -3.32 -5.67
CA GLN A 36 -8.89 -2.23 -6.32
C GLN A 36 -7.44 -2.14 -5.83
N LEU A 37 -7.22 -2.29 -4.51
CA LEU A 37 -5.89 -2.33 -3.92
C LEU A 37 -5.08 -3.51 -4.44
N VAL A 38 -5.64 -4.73 -4.38
CA VAL A 38 -4.92 -5.93 -4.78
C VAL A 38 -4.62 -5.93 -6.27
N THR A 39 -5.60 -5.64 -7.13
CA THR A 39 -5.38 -5.55 -8.58
C THR A 39 -4.34 -4.49 -8.95
N HIS A 40 -4.37 -3.32 -8.30
CA HIS A 40 -3.40 -2.27 -8.58
C HIS A 40 -1.97 -2.68 -8.22
N MET A 41 -1.78 -3.27 -7.04
CA MET A 41 -0.47 -3.70 -6.57
C MET A 41 0.04 -4.93 -7.32
N ALA A 42 -0.85 -5.84 -7.71
CA ALA A 42 -0.53 -7.06 -8.47
C ALA A 42 0.12 -6.78 -9.84
N HIS A 43 0.07 -5.53 -10.33
CA HIS A 43 0.82 -5.12 -11.51
C HIS A 43 2.34 -5.01 -11.28
N LYS A 44 2.78 -4.86 -10.02
CA LYS A 44 4.19 -4.64 -9.67
C LYS A 44 4.77 -5.67 -8.72
N ILE A 45 3.92 -6.38 -8.00
CA ILE A 45 4.28 -7.38 -7.01
C ILE A 45 3.36 -8.59 -7.14
N THR A 46 3.72 -9.72 -6.55
CA THR A 46 2.83 -10.87 -6.54
C THR A 46 1.58 -10.61 -5.71
N GLY A 47 0.39 -10.91 -6.25
CA GLY A 47 -0.87 -10.70 -5.56
C GLY A 47 -2.05 -11.40 -6.22
N ALA A 48 -3.04 -11.78 -5.41
CA ALA A 48 -4.27 -12.40 -5.90
C ALA A 48 -5.48 -12.00 -5.05
N TRP A 49 -6.63 -11.83 -5.71
CA TRP A 49 -7.91 -11.53 -5.10
C TRP A 49 -8.89 -12.68 -5.36
N ASP A 50 -9.56 -13.14 -4.32
CA ASP A 50 -10.66 -14.11 -4.38
C ASP A 50 -11.99 -13.38 -4.16
N GLU A 51 -12.78 -13.29 -5.23
CA GLU A 51 -14.10 -12.67 -5.20
C GLU A 51 -15.11 -13.48 -4.35
N ALA A 52 -14.97 -14.80 -4.30
CA ALA A 52 -15.91 -15.67 -3.58
C ALA A 52 -15.79 -15.45 -2.06
N SER A 53 -14.56 -15.31 -1.58
CA SER A 53 -14.28 -15.06 -0.16
C SER A 53 -14.20 -13.57 0.18
N SER A 54 -14.18 -12.67 -0.82
CA SER A 54 -13.87 -11.23 -0.63
C SER A 54 -12.57 -11.02 0.16
N THR A 55 -11.56 -11.83 -0.14
CA THR A 55 -10.24 -11.77 0.47
C THR A 55 -9.16 -11.73 -0.60
N GLY A 56 -7.97 -11.30 -0.25
CA GLY A 56 -6.82 -11.33 -1.14
C GLY A 56 -5.51 -11.26 -0.37
N TYR A 57 -4.41 -11.40 -1.10
CA TYR A 57 -3.07 -11.26 -0.55
C TYR A 57 -2.14 -10.55 -1.52
N LEU A 58 -1.10 -9.94 -0.96
CA LEU A 58 0.00 -9.28 -1.66
C LEU A 58 1.32 -9.72 -1.03
N LEU A 59 2.33 -10.00 -1.86
CA LEU A 59 3.70 -10.32 -1.46
C LEU A 59 4.64 -9.31 -2.07
N PHE A 60 5.37 -8.56 -1.25
CA PHE A 60 6.30 -7.52 -1.73
C PHE A 60 7.64 -8.15 -2.16
N ASP A 61 7.68 -8.71 -3.36
CA ASP A 61 8.81 -9.46 -3.94
C ASP A 61 9.49 -8.73 -5.13
N ARG A 62 9.27 -7.41 -5.24
CA ARG A 62 9.68 -6.61 -6.39
C ARG A 62 11.18 -6.67 -6.73
N GLU A 63 12.04 -6.74 -5.72
CA GLU A 63 13.51 -6.63 -5.86
C GLU A 63 14.24 -7.89 -5.38
N GLY A 64 13.53 -9.00 -5.17
CA GLY A 64 14.11 -10.25 -4.67
C GLY A 64 13.16 -10.99 -3.72
N PRO A 65 13.66 -11.59 -2.62
CA PRO A 65 12.82 -12.28 -1.64
C PRO A 65 11.72 -11.35 -1.13
N ALA A 66 10.54 -11.93 -0.85
CA ALA A 66 9.44 -11.17 -0.30
C ALA A 66 9.89 -10.46 0.99
N VAL A 67 9.73 -9.14 1.04
CA VAL A 67 10.08 -8.33 2.24
C VAL A 67 8.87 -8.09 3.14
N GLY A 68 7.69 -8.50 2.70
CA GLY A 68 6.48 -8.48 3.50
C GLY A 68 5.29 -9.08 2.76
N ARG A 69 4.26 -9.41 3.53
CA ARG A 69 3.00 -9.95 3.06
C ARG A 69 1.86 -9.10 3.60
N VAL A 70 0.89 -8.78 2.77
CA VAL A 70 -0.37 -8.16 3.20
C VAL A 70 -1.51 -9.09 2.88
N ASP A 71 -2.27 -9.48 3.88
CA ASP A 71 -3.55 -10.14 3.72
C ASP A 71 -4.66 -9.10 3.83
N VAL A 72 -5.61 -9.17 2.91
CA VAL A 72 -6.76 -8.28 2.80
C VAL A 72 -8.01 -9.10 3.02
N SER A 73 -8.86 -8.70 3.94
CA SER A 73 -10.16 -9.34 4.18
C SER A 73 -11.26 -8.32 4.35
N CYS A 74 -12.44 -8.64 3.83
CA CYS A 74 -13.61 -7.78 3.98
C CYS A 74 -14.45 -8.22 5.18
N SER A 75 -14.82 -7.25 6.00
CA SER A 75 -15.87 -7.34 7.01
C SER A 75 -17.10 -6.58 6.49
N PRO A 76 -18.32 -6.74 7.04
CA PRO A 76 -19.52 -6.09 6.49
C PRO A 76 -19.40 -4.57 6.32
N ASP A 77 -18.80 -3.88 7.30
CA ASP A 77 -18.69 -2.40 7.30
C ASP A 77 -17.23 -1.91 7.36
N SER A 78 -16.26 -2.79 7.13
CA SER A 78 -14.84 -2.41 7.19
C SER A 78 -13.96 -3.31 6.33
N LEU A 79 -12.87 -2.74 5.84
CA LEU A 79 -11.78 -3.46 5.20
C LEU A 79 -10.68 -3.71 6.24
N LEU A 80 -10.33 -4.97 6.42
CA LEU A 80 -9.26 -5.41 7.32
C LEU A 80 -8.00 -5.68 6.51
N LEU A 81 -6.90 -5.12 6.97
CA LEU A 81 -5.57 -5.32 6.42
C LEU A 81 -4.67 -5.90 7.49
N ARG A 82 -3.90 -6.93 7.13
CA ARG A 82 -2.87 -7.51 7.98
C ARG A 82 -1.55 -7.53 7.23
N LEU A 83 -0.61 -6.70 7.64
CA LEU A 83 0.75 -6.66 7.13
C LEU A 83 1.65 -7.48 8.04
N ALA A 84 2.42 -8.40 7.47
CA ALA A 84 3.55 -9.07 8.10
C ALA A 84 4.83 -8.60 7.41
N SER A 85 5.79 -8.05 8.15
CA SER A 85 7.10 -7.64 7.61
C SER A 85 8.20 -7.64 8.68
N THR A 86 9.39 -7.14 8.36
CA THR A 86 10.41 -6.78 9.36
C THR A 86 10.21 -5.35 9.84
N SER A 87 10.78 -5.00 10.99
CA SER A 87 10.67 -3.66 11.57
C SER A 87 11.23 -2.57 10.65
N GLU A 88 12.29 -2.84 9.88
CA GLU A 88 12.88 -1.87 8.95
C GLU A 88 11.98 -1.56 7.76
N ARG A 89 11.14 -2.52 7.36
CA ARG A 89 10.28 -2.41 6.17
C ARG A 89 8.84 -2.05 6.49
N ALA A 90 8.38 -2.37 7.70
CA ALA A 90 7.00 -2.18 8.11
C ALA A 90 6.49 -0.75 7.89
N GLN A 91 7.20 0.26 8.40
CA GLN A 91 6.77 1.66 8.24
C GLN A 91 6.58 2.05 6.77
N HIS A 92 7.48 1.58 5.90
CA HIS A 92 7.40 1.85 4.46
C HIS A 92 6.22 1.12 3.82
N LEU A 93 6.02 -0.16 4.13
CA LEU A 93 4.92 -0.96 3.57
C LEU A 93 3.55 -0.47 4.07
N GLU A 94 3.43 -0.15 5.36
CA GLU A 94 2.24 0.48 5.95
C GLU A 94 1.88 1.75 5.18
N HIS A 95 2.87 2.63 4.97
CA HIS A 95 2.67 3.88 4.25
C HIS A 95 2.25 3.64 2.79
N VAL A 96 2.91 2.73 2.07
CA VAL A 96 2.59 2.42 0.67
C VAL A 96 1.17 1.88 0.56
N VAL A 97 0.77 0.93 1.40
CA VAL A 97 -0.58 0.36 1.35
C VAL A 97 -1.62 1.41 1.75
N GLY A 98 -1.38 2.12 2.85
CA GLY A 98 -2.32 3.11 3.38
C GLY A 98 -2.52 4.30 2.44
N ILE A 99 -1.46 4.82 1.81
CA ILE A 99 -1.60 5.96 0.88
C ILE A 99 -2.38 5.60 -0.39
N HIS A 100 -2.23 4.37 -0.90
CA HIS A 100 -3.00 3.94 -2.08
C HIS A 100 -4.47 3.79 -1.72
N LEU A 101 -4.77 3.21 -0.57
CA LEU A 101 -6.14 3.06 -0.12
C LEU A 101 -6.81 4.41 0.17
N ALA A 102 -6.13 5.31 0.89
CA ALA A 102 -6.62 6.68 1.14
C ALA A 102 -6.86 7.45 -0.15
N ARG A 103 -5.99 7.27 -1.18
CA ARG A 103 -6.19 7.88 -2.50
C ARG A 103 -7.38 7.30 -3.25
N PHE A 104 -7.56 5.98 -3.25
CA PHE A 104 -8.72 5.34 -3.87
C PHE A 104 -10.02 5.77 -3.19
N GLY A 105 -9.96 5.94 -1.87
CA GLY A 105 -11.06 6.34 -1.01
C GLY A 105 -11.20 7.83 -0.76
N ALA A 106 -10.49 8.71 -1.48
CA ALA A 106 -10.51 10.14 -1.19
C ALA A 106 -11.91 10.76 -1.35
N ARG A 107 -12.76 10.18 -2.20
CA ARG A 107 -14.17 10.56 -2.34
C ARG A 107 -15.04 10.12 -1.17
N ASP A 108 -14.66 9.02 -0.52
CA ASP A 108 -15.35 8.44 0.63
C ASP A 108 -14.63 8.81 1.94
N SER A 109 -13.67 9.76 1.90
CA SER A 109 -12.84 10.18 3.03
C SER A 109 -12.22 9.03 3.82
N LEU A 110 -11.69 8.00 3.12
CA LEU A 110 -11.09 6.86 3.80
C LEU A 110 -9.80 7.25 4.54
N ALA A 111 -9.73 6.81 5.78
CA ALA A 111 -8.55 6.93 6.63
C ALA A 111 -8.06 5.54 7.03
N VAL A 112 -6.74 5.34 6.98
CA VAL A 112 -6.09 4.08 7.31
C VAL A 112 -5.21 4.31 8.52
N SER A 113 -5.47 3.57 9.59
CA SER A 113 -4.66 3.60 10.81
C SER A 113 -4.11 2.20 11.05
N TRP A 114 -2.79 2.08 11.01
CA TRP A 114 -2.10 0.84 11.34
C TRP A 114 -1.87 0.74 12.84
N GLN A 115 -1.99 -0.47 13.37
CA GLN A 115 -1.72 -0.84 14.75
C GLN A 115 -0.76 -2.02 14.73
N ARG A 116 0.45 -1.82 15.25
CA ARG A 116 1.43 -2.90 15.33
C ARG A 116 1.17 -3.74 16.57
N ILE A 117 1.23 -5.06 16.41
CA ILE A 117 0.98 -6.00 17.51
C ILE A 117 2.10 -5.96 18.55
N ASP A 118 3.29 -5.49 18.18
CA ASP A 118 4.43 -5.28 19.09
C ASP A 118 4.24 -4.06 20.03
N GLY A 119 3.13 -3.33 19.90
CA GLY A 119 2.84 -2.12 20.67
C GLY A 119 3.48 -0.85 20.12
N GLY A 120 4.19 -0.93 18.99
CA GLY A 120 4.73 0.24 18.30
C GLY A 120 3.65 1.09 17.65
N GLU A 121 3.91 2.40 17.53
CA GLU A 121 3.02 3.29 16.77
C GLU A 121 3.04 2.89 15.29
N GLY A 122 1.88 2.49 14.77
CA GLY A 122 1.68 2.28 13.34
C GLY A 122 1.50 3.62 12.63
N THR A 123 1.62 3.60 11.31
CA THR A 123 1.40 4.82 10.53
C THR A 123 -0.09 5.11 10.29
N HIS A 124 -0.40 6.39 10.04
CA HIS A 124 -1.74 6.84 9.67
C HIS A 124 -1.71 7.54 8.32
N GLN A 125 -2.70 7.26 7.46
CA GLN A 125 -2.85 7.90 6.15
C GLN A 125 -4.30 8.27 5.88
N GLY A 126 -4.53 9.53 5.49
CA GLY A 126 -5.85 10.08 5.24
C GLY A 126 -6.57 10.54 6.52
N PRO A 127 -7.82 10.99 6.44
CA PRO A 127 -8.61 11.12 5.22
C PRO A 127 -7.98 12.14 4.27
N LEU A 128 -7.77 11.75 3.02
CA LEU A 128 -7.32 12.67 1.98
C LEU A 128 -8.55 13.31 1.33
N THR A 129 -8.57 14.62 1.23
CA THR A 129 -9.58 15.31 0.44
C THR A 129 -9.33 15.08 -1.05
N LEU A 130 -10.39 15.10 -1.86
CA LEU A 130 -10.28 14.97 -3.31
C LEU A 130 -9.35 16.05 -3.91
N GLU A 131 -9.41 17.27 -3.37
CA GLU A 131 -8.57 18.39 -3.78
C GLU A 131 -7.08 18.12 -3.54
N GLU A 132 -6.71 17.55 -2.39
CA GLU A 132 -5.32 17.18 -2.09
C GLU A 132 -4.79 16.09 -3.04
N VAL A 133 -5.63 15.11 -3.39
CA VAL A 133 -5.26 14.05 -4.33
C VAL A 133 -5.06 14.62 -5.74
N GLU A 134 -5.96 15.48 -6.19
CA GLU A 134 -5.87 16.15 -7.49
C GLU A 134 -4.68 17.10 -7.55
N ALA A 135 -4.40 17.87 -6.50
CA ALA A 135 -3.24 18.74 -6.41
C ALA A 135 -1.94 17.93 -6.50
N HIS A 136 -1.84 16.79 -5.80
CA HIS A 136 -0.68 15.90 -5.89
C HIS A 136 -0.53 15.31 -7.29
N ALA A 137 -1.63 14.92 -7.95
CA ALA A 137 -1.62 14.42 -9.32
C ALA A 137 -1.15 15.51 -10.31
N ARG A 138 -1.63 16.75 -10.15
CA ARG A 138 -1.18 17.91 -10.94
C ARG A 138 0.30 18.18 -10.73
N ALA A 139 0.79 18.18 -9.49
CA ALA A 139 2.21 18.37 -9.18
C ALA A 139 3.09 17.28 -9.79
N ARG A 140 2.70 16.00 -9.69
CA ARG A 140 3.39 14.87 -10.34
C ARG A 140 3.43 14.99 -11.87
N LYS A 141 2.33 15.44 -12.48
CA LYS A 141 2.26 15.67 -13.93
C LYS A 141 3.15 16.84 -14.35
N ALA A 142 3.19 17.92 -13.57
CA ALA A 142 4.06 19.08 -13.81
C ALA A 142 5.54 18.69 -13.71
N ALA A 143 5.93 17.95 -12.67
CA ALA A 143 7.30 17.48 -12.48
C ALA A 143 7.78 16.53 -13.59
N ARG A 144 6.88 15.69 -14.13
CA ARG A 144 7.19 14.84 -15.31
C ARG A 144 7.28 15.60 -16.62
N ARG A 145 6.74 16.82 -16.69
CA ARG A 145 6.66 17.64 -17.90
C ARG A 145 7.68 18.79 -17.90
N ALA A 146 8.44 18.96 -16.81
CA ALA A 146 9.60 19.84 -16.80
C ALA A 146 10.73 19.16 -17.60
N PRO A 147 11.14 19.70 -18.76
CA PRO A 147 12.36 19.24 -19.40
C PRO A 147 13.55 19.64 -18.52
N ASP A 148 14.55 18.76 -18.48
CA ASP A 148 15.85 19.00 -17.87
C ASP A 148 16.38 20.36 -18.36
N GLY A 149 16.37 21.34 -17.47
CA GLY A 149 16.73 22.71 -17.77
C GLY A 149 18.24 22.82 -17.84
N MET A 150 18.82 22.55 -19.01
CA MET A 150 20.20 22.94 -19.34
C MET A 150 20.34 24.46 -19.21
N PRO A 151 21.21 25.00 -18.34
CA PRO A 151 21.67 26.37 -18.47
C PRO A 151 22.88 26.38 -19.41
N GLU A 152 22.65 26.31 -20.73
CA GLU A 152 23.67 26.70 -21.72
C GLU A 152 23.50 28.19 -22.01
N ARG A 153 24.16 29.03 -21.18
CA ARG A 153 24.49 30.40 -21.55
C ARG A 153 25.83 30.79 -20.93
N SER A 154 26.88 30.70 -21.72
CA SER A 154 27.94 31.71 -21.71
C SER A 154 28.37 31.92 -23.16
N ALA A 155 27.71 32.91 -23.75
CA ALA A 155 28.07 33.46 -25.05
C ALA A 155 29.51 33.95 -25.00
N GLY A 156 30.24 33.69 -26.08
CA GLY A 156 31.53 34.32 -26.33
C GLY A 156 31.43 35.84 -26.24
N SER A 157 32.46 36.45 -25.68
CA SER A 157 32.78 37.86 -25.92
C SER A 157 34.14 37.88 -26.61
N GLU A 158 34.07 38.23 -27.89
CA GLU A 158 35.17 38.72 -28.70
C GLU A 158 35.80 40.00 -28.10
N SER A 159 37.08 40.19 -28.45
CA SER A 159 37.80 41.47 -28.58
C SER A 159 38.32 42.16 -27.31
N ASN A 160 39.65 42.04 -27.11
CA ASN A 160 40.57 43.18 -27.23
C ASN A 160 41.98 42.71 -27.61
#